data_AF-A0AAC9IZ78-F1
#
_entry.id   AF-A0AAC9IZ78-F1
#
_cell.length_a   1.000
_cell.length_b   1.000
_cell.length_c   1.000
_cell.angle_alpha   90.00
_cell.angle_beta   90.00
_cell.angle_gamma   90.00
#
_symmetry.space_group_name_H-M   'P 1'
#
loop_
_entity.id
_entity.type
_entity.pdbx_description
1 polymer ?
#
loop_
_entity_poly.entity_id
_entity_poly.type
_entity_poly.pdbx_seq_one_letter_code
_entity_poly.pdbx_strand_id
1 'polypeptide(L)' 'MIETMDFQVTNIQFVNVGEEQKVNIHFRGVDPNNQINMNGYVPVTTVEFFQHSGSTDSLGTLVKGEVLERLNGPAA' A
#
# COMPACT_ATOMS: atom_id res chain seq x y z
N MET A 1 -6.81 -12.51 8.58
CA MET A 1 -5.38 -12.60 8.99
C MET A 1 -4.57 -11.40 8.48
N ILE A 2 -4.57 -11.09 7.19
CA ILE A 2 -4.01 -9.82 6.66
C ILE A 2 -4.86 -8.60 7.07
N GLU A 3 -6.15 -8.79 7.29
CA GLU A 3 -7.07 -7.74 7.77
C GLU A 3 -6.70 -7.17 9.14
N THR A 4 -6.00 -7.93 9.98
CA THR A 4 -5.46 -7.45 11.27
C THR A 4 -4.01 -6.95 11.15
N MET A 5 -3.49 -6.94 9.91
CA MET A 5 -2.27 -6.31 9.41
C MET A 5 -2.13 -4.85 9.89
N ASP A 6 -1.06 -4.47 10.60
CA ASP A 6 -0.64 -3.07 10.67
C ASP A 6 0.31 -2.76 9.52
N PHE A 7 0.03 -1.72 8.74
CA PHE A 7 0.77 -1.36 7.54
C PHE A 7 1.37 0.03 7.70
N GLN A 8 2.69 0.08 7.81
CA GLN A 8 3.46 1.31 7.90
C GLN A 8 4.09 1.65 6.55
N VAL A 9 3.87 2.88 6.08
CA VAL A 9 4.57 3.40 4.90
C VAL A 9 6.03 3.68 5.24
N THR A 10 6.94 3.15 4.44
CA THR A 10 8.40 3.26 4.67
C THR A 10 9.07 4.18 3.66
N ASN A 11 8.59 4.24 2.42
CA ASN A 11 9.13 5.10 1.37
C ASN A 11 8.07 5.38 0.30
N ILE A 12 8.21 6.49 -0.42
CA ILE A 12 7.35 6.87 -1.53
C ILE A 12 8.26 7.19 -2.73
N GLN A 13 8.01 6.55 -3.86
CA GLN A 13 8.78 6.76 -5.08
C GLN A 13 7.84 7.09 -6.25
N PHE A 14 8.06 8.25 -6.86
CA PHE A 14 7.41 8.60 -8.12
C PHE A 14 8.17 7.96 -9.27
N VAL A 15 7.48 7.21 -10.12
CA VAL A 15 8.06 6.46 -11.23
C VAL A 15 7.28 6.72 -12.51
N ASN A 16 7.98 6.73 -13.65
CA ASN A 16 7.34 6.80 -14.96
C ASN A 16 7.28 5.39 -15.53
N VAL A 17 6.08 4.93 -15.86
CA VAL A 17 5.82 3.63 -16.48
C VAL A 17 5.25 3.89 -17.87
N GLY A 18 6.13 3.90 -18.88
CA GLY A 18 5.77 4.37 -20.22
C GLY A 18 5.48 5.88 -20.20
N GLU A 19 4.28 6.26 -20.62
CA GLU A 19 3.81 7.66 -20.61
C GLU A 19 3.06 8.04 -19.33
N GLU A 20 2.82 7.09 -18.42
CA GLU A 20 2.09 7.30 -17.17
C GLU A 20 3.02 7.54 -15.99
N GLN A 21 2.68 8.52 -15.14
CA GLN A 21 3.32 8.69 -13.84
C GLN A 21 2.56 7.87 -12.78
N LYS A 22 3.27 7.02 -12.05
CA LYS A 22 2.76 6.24 -10.92
C LYS A 22 3.55 6.56 -9.65
N VAL A 23 2.96 6.20 -8.51
CA VAL A 23 3.58 6.32 -7.20
C VAL A 23 3.68 4.93 -6.58
N ASN A 24 4.90 4.47 -6.36
CA ASN A 24 5.16 3.26 -5.60
C ASN A 24 5.19 3.64 -4.12
N ILE A 25 4.20 3.17 -3.37
CA ILE A 25 4.16 3.34 -1.91
C ILE A 25 4.75 2.07 -1.30
N HIS A 26 5.96 2.19 -0.77
CA HIS A 26 6.62 1.11 -0.06
C HIS A 26 6.09 0.99 1.35
N PHE A 27 5.93 -0.24 1.81
CA PHE A 27 5.35 -0.52 3.12
C PHE A 27 6.03 -1.68 3.81
N ARG A 28 5.81 -1.70 5.13
CA ARG A 28 6.04 -2.86 6.00
C ARG A 28 4.73 -3.20 6.70
N GLY A 29 4.27 -4.43 6.49
CA GLY A 29 3.12 -5.02 7.17
C GLY A 29 3.57 -5.96 8.28
N VAL A 30 3.04 -5.83 9.49
CA VAL A 30 3.34 -6.77 10.60
C VAL A 30 2.06 -7.21 11.26
N ASP A 31 1.93 -8.51 11.54
CA ASP A 31 0.78 -9.03 12.29
C ASP A 31 0.85 -8.66 13.78
N PRO A 32 -0.28 -8.64 14.51
CA PRO A 32 -0.30 -8.23 15.92
C PRO A 32 0.63 -9.04 16.84
N ASN A 33 0.96 -10.28 16.45
CA ASN A 33 1.83 -11.17 17.22
C ASN A 33 3.30 -11.10 16.76
N ASN A 34 3.64 -10.24 15.78
CA ASN A 34 4.98 -10.13 15.17
C ASN A 34 5.54 -11.46 14.62
N GLN A 35 4.66 -12.39 14.23
CA GLN A 35 5.01 -13.67 13.62
C GLN A 35 5.18 -13.56 12.11
N ILE A 36 4.53 -12.57 11.49
CA ILE A 36 4.57 -12.33 10.04
C ILE A 36 5.01 -10.91 9.77
N ASN A 37 5.97 -10.81 8.85
CA ASN A 37 6.49 -9.56 8.34
C ASN A 37 6.42 -9.58 6.81
N MET A 38 5.72 -8.59 6.25
CA MET A 38 5.58 -8.38 4.82
C MET A 38 6.26 -7.07 4.44
N ASN A 39 7.07 -7.08 3.40
CA ASN A 39 7.64 -5.87 2.83
C ASN A 39 7.35 -5.85 1.34
N GLY A 40 7.01 -4.69 0.81
CA GLY A 40 6.67 -4.56 -0.59
C GLY A 40 6.39 -3.13 -0.99
N TYR A 41 5.82 -2.97 -2.18
CA TYR A 41 5.25 -1.72 -2.62
C TYR A 41 3.94 -1.98 -3.34
N VAL A 42 3.04 -1.01 -3.27
CA VAL A 42 1.85 -0.95 -4.13
C VAL A 42 2.01 0.21 -5.11
N PRO A 43 1.88 -0.03 -6.43
CA PRO A 43 1.84 1.04 -7.41
C PRO A 43 0.42 1.61 -7.46
N VAL A 44 0.27 2.91 -7.22
CA VAL A 44 -0.99 3.65 -7.36
C VAL A 44 -0.82 4.79 -8.36
N THR A 45 -1.94 5.35 -8.83
CA THR A 45 -1.92 6.58 -9.63
C THR A 45 -1.53 7.78 -8.76
N THR A 46 -1.06 8.86 -9.41
CA THR A 46 -0.79 10.12 -8.71
C THR A 46 -2.05 10.71 -8.08
N VAL A 47 -3.20 10.55 -8.72
CA VAL A 47 -4.50 11.02 -8.21
C VAL A 47 -4.86 10.31 -6.91
N GLU A 48 -4.82 8.97 -6.89
CA GLU A 48 -5.07 8.17 -5.68
C GLU A 48 -4.08 8.53 -4.56
N PHE A 49 -2.80 8.67 -4.90
CA PHE A 49 -1.80 9.09 -3.92
C PHE A 49 -2.17 10.43 -3.26
N PHE A 50 -2.47 11.47 -4.05
CA PHE A 50 -2.77 12.79 -3.49
C PHE A 50 -4.10 12.86 -2.74
N GLN A 51 -5.07 12.00 -3.08
CA GLN A 51 -6.31 11.86 -2.30
C GLN A 51 -6.07 11.30 -0.90
N HIS A 52 -5.04 10.46 -0.74
CA HIS A 52 -4.72 9.79 0.51
C HIS A 52 -3.50 10.35 1.26
N SER A 53 -2.68 11.20 0.64
CA SER A 53 -1.42 11.72 1.19
C SER A 53 -1.59 12.75 2.31
N GLY A 54 -2.81 13.00 2.80
CA GLY A 54 -3.09 13.91 3.91
C GLY A 54 -2.53 13.44 5.26
N SER A 55 -2.28 12.14 5.41
CA SER A 55 -1.61 11.56 6.58
C SER A 55 -0.95 10.21 6.24
N THR A 56 0.00 9.78 7.06
CA THR A 56 0.63 8.46 6.96
C THR A 56 -0.38 7.33 7.18
N ASP A 57 -1.37 7.53 8.06
CA ASP A 57 -2.38 6.53 8.39
C ASP A 57 -3.36 6.31 7.23
N SER A 58 -3.70 7.38 6.52
CA SER A 58 -4.52 7.33 5.31
C SER A 58 -3.80 6.56 4.20
N LEU A 59 -2.50 6.80 4.02
CA LEU A 59 -1.67 6.01 3.08
C LEU A 59 -1.54 4.54 3.53
N GLY A 60 -1.42 4.26 4.83
CA GLY A 60 -1.42 2.90 5.36
C GLY A 60 -2.73 2.17 5.07
N THR A 61 -3.87 2.88 5.16
CA THR A 61 -5.19 2.35 4.80
C THR A 61 -5.30 2.03 3.31
N LEU A 62 -4.82 2.94 2.45
CA LEU A 62 -4.75 2.72 1.00
C LEU A 62 -3.92 1.47 0.67
N VAL A 63 -2.70 1.38 1.21
CA VAL A 63 -1.82 0.23 1.03
C VAL A 63 -2.50 -1.07 1.47
N LYS A 64 -3.16 -1.06 2.62
CA LYS A 64 -3.86 -2.24 3.14
C LYS A 64 -4.98 -2.70 2.22
N GLY A 65 -5.76 -1.76 1.66
CA GLY A 65 -6.80 -2.06 0.67
C GLY A 65 -6.21 -2.72 -0.58
N GLU A 66 -5.19 -2.10 -1.16
CA GLU A 66 -4.48 -2.59 -2.36
C GLU A 66 -3.87 -4.00 -2.16
N VAL A 67 -3.31 -4.26 -0.98
CA VAL A 67 -2.74 -5.57 -0.64
C VAL A 67 -3.83 -6.62 -0.46
N LEU A 68 -4.93 -6.29 0.22
CA LEU A 68 -6.07 -7.20 0.41
C LEU A 68 -6.71 -7.58 -0.92
N GLU A 69 -6.92 -6.63 -1.82
CA GLU A 69 -7.48 -6.88 -3.15
C GLU A 69 -6.60 -7.85 -3.96
N ARG A 70 -5.28 -7.64 -3.97
CA ARG A 70 -4.36 -8.53 -4.72
C ARG A 70 -4.28 -9.94 -4.15
N LEU A 71 -4.39 -10.09 -2.83
CA LEU A 71 -4.26 -11.38 -2.16
C LEU A 71 -5.56 -12.18 -2.12
N ASN A 72 -6.71 -11.49 -2.06
CA ASN A 72 -8.02 -12.14 -2.10
C ASN A 72 -8.57 -12.30 -3.53
N GLY A 73 -7.91 -11.69 -4.52
CA GLY A 73 -8.42 -11.57 -5.90
C GLY A 73 -9.40 -10.39 -6.03
N PRO A 74 -9.70 -9.93 -7.26
CA PRO A 74 -10.73 -8.92 -7.46
C PRO A 74 -12.03 -9.43 -6.83
N ALA A 75 -12.70 -8.58 -6.04
CA ALA A 75 -14.02 -8.91 -5.51
C ALA A 75 -14.90 -9.36 -6.70
N ALA A 76 -15.34 -10.62 -6.65
CA ALA A 76 -16.22 -11.20 -7.66
C ALA A 76 -17.56 -10.46 -7.74
#